data_AF-A0A087HME3-F1
#
_entry.id   AF-A0A087HME3-F1
#
_cell.length_a   1.000
_cell.length_b   1.000
_cell.length_c   1.000
_cell.angle_alpha   90.00
_cell.angle_beta   90.00
_cell.angle_gamma   90.00
#
_symmetry.space_group_name_H-M   'P 1'
#
loop_
_entity.id
_entity.type
_entity.pdbx_description
1 polymer ?
#
loop_
_entity_poly.entity_id
_entity_poly.type
_entity_poly.pdbx_seq_one_letter_code
_entity_poly.pdbx_strand_id
1 'polypeptide(L)' 'MAIVSHGIFLQQTLRALHEKGKPLKDSHLTRFANGELRKIRIEKSDMEADILTTCNCRKYVTPPSTSLHTLD' A
#
# COMPACT_ATOMS: atom_id res chain seq x y z
N MET A 1 3.22 -2.17 -13.58
CA MET A 1 2.31 -3.18 -13.02
C MET A 1 1.46 -2.53 -11.94
N ALA A 2 0.19 -2.89 -11.83
CA ALA A 2 -0.68 -2.48 -10.73
C ALA A 2 -1.23 -3.74 -10.04
N ILE A 3 -1.33 -3.71 -8.71
CA ILE A 3 -1.90 -4.77 -7.89
C ILE A 3 -3.09 -4.17 -7.16
N VAL A 4 -4.28 -4.78 -7.32
CA VAL A 4 -5.48 -4.43 -6.57
C VAL A 4 -5.81 -5.63 -5.69
N SER A 5 -5.84 -5.42 -4.38
CA SER A 5 -6.11 -6.47 -3.39
C SER A 5 -6.60 -5.86 -2.08
N HIS A 6 -6.88 -6.69 -1.09
CA HIS A 6 -7.30 -6.26 0.23
C HIS A 6 -6.15 -5.62 1.01
N GLY A 7 -6.46 -4.63 1.85
CA GLY A 7 -5.46 -3.90 2.61
C GLY A 7 -4.59 -4.78 3.53
N ILE A 8 -5.15 -5.87 4.07
CA ILE A 8 -4.39 -6.83 4.89
C ILE A 8 -3.38 -7.60 4.04
N PHE A 9 -3.78 -8.09 2.87
CA PHE A 9 -2.87 -8.79 1.97
C PHE A 9 -1.71 -7.89 1.56
N LEU A 10 -2.01 -6.67 1.09
CA LEU A 10 -1.00 -5.69 0.68
C LEU A 10 -0.04 -5.32 1.83
N GLN A 11 -0.55 -5.19 3.06
CA GLN A 11 0.27 -4.90 4.23
C GLN A 11 1.23 -6.06 4.55
N GLN A 12 0.75 -7.30 4.53
CA GLN A 12 1.60 -8.47 4.81
C GLN A 12 2.66 -8.68 3.73
N THR A 13 2.32 -8.43 2.46
CA THR A 13 3.32 -8.44 1.37
C THR A 13 4.43 -7.43 1.63
N LEU A 14 4.11 -6.20 2.05
CA LEU A 14 5.11 -5.19 2.39
C LEU A 14 5.97 -5.59 3.60
N ARG A 15 5.37 -6.20 4.63
CA ARG A 15 6.12 -6.69 5.81
C ARG A 15 7.11 -7.78 5.43
N ALA A 16 6.69 -8.76 4.64
CA ALA A 16 7.58 -9.82 4.16
C ALA A 16 8.74 -9.26 3.33
N LEU A 17 8.49 -8.24 2.49
CA LEU A 17 9.56 -7.57 1.75
C LEU A 17 10.54 -6.85 2.69
N HIS A 18 10.05 -6.15 3.72
CA HIS A 18 10.90 -5.48 4.70
C HIS A 18 11.77 -6.47 5.49
N GLU A 19 11.20 -7.58 5.95
CA GLU A 19 11.92 -8.65 6.66
C GLU A 19 13.01 -9.30 5.81
N LYS A 20 12.86 -9.30 4.48
CA LYS A 20 13.90 -9.74 3.54
C LYS A 20 15.00 -8.69 3.30
N GLY A 21 15.09 -7.67 4.16
CA GLY A 21 16.14 -6.66 4.13
C GLY A 21 15.91 -5.54 3.13
N LYS A 22 14.68 -5.39 2.59
CA LYS A 22 14.37 -4.27 1.68
C LYS A 22 14.14 -2.99 2.50
N PRO A 23 14.63 -1.83 2.04
CA PRO A 23 14.62 -0.58 2.81
C PRO A 23 13.24 0.10 2.80
N LEU A 24 12.23 -0.56 3.37
CA LEU A 24 10.93 0.06 3.65
C LEU A 24 10.99 0.80 4.98
N LYS A 25 10.37 1.98 5.05
CA LYS A 25 10.14 2.66 6.33
C LYS A 25 8.99 1.98 7.06
N ASP A 26 9.05 1.89 8.39
CA ASP A 26 7.96 1.33 9.21
C ASP A 26 6.61 2.00 8.96
N SER A 27 6.61 3.31 8.69
CA SER A 27 5.41 4.07 8.31
C SER A 27 4.69 3.49 7.07
N HIS A 28 5.41 2.81 6.17
CA HIS A 28 4.85 2.15 4.98
C HIS A 28 4.24 0.77 5.28
N LEU A 29 4.50 0.21 6.47
CA LEU A 29 3.96 -1.07 6.94
C LEU A 29 2.63 -0.92 7.67
N THR A 30 2.08 0.30 7.70
CA THR A 30 0.76 0.60 8.25
C THR A 30 -0.36 0.06 7.36
N ARG A 31 -1.54 -0.14 7.94
CA ARG A 31 -2.74 -0.63 7.24
C ARG A 31 -3.10 0.30 6.07
N PHE A 32 -3.57 -0.28 4.97
CA PHE A 32 -4.13 0.46 3.84
C PHE A 32 -5.57 0.89 4.14
N ALA A 33 -5.91 2.14 3.86
CA ALA A 33 -7.29 2.62 3.81
C ALA A 33 -8.00 2.14 2.53
N ASN A 34 -9.34 2.16 2.54
CA ASN A 34 -10.13 1.80 1.36
C ASN A 34 -9.83 2.78 0.21
N GLY A 35 -9.50 2.23 -0.96
CA GLY A 35 -9.12 3.02 -2.13
C GLY A 35 -7.73 3.64 -2.06
N GLU A 36 -6.94 3.34 -1.02
CA GLU A 36 -5.58 3.87 -0.91
C GLU A 36 -4.66 3.29 -1.99
N LEU A 37 -3.99 4.19 -2.72
CA LEU A 37 -2.99 3.83 -3.70
C LEU A 37 -1.58 4.17 -3.17
N ARG A 38 -0.75 3.14 -3.00
CA ARG A 38 0.69 3.29 -2.76
C ARG A 38 1.46 2.88 -4.01
N LYS A 39 2.33 3.75 -4.48
CA LYS A 39 3.27 3.41 -5.55
C LYS A 39 4.56 2.92 -4.93
N ILE A 40 5.01 1.76 -5.37
CA ILE A 40 6.21 1.07 -4.88
C ILE A 40 7.19 0.98 -6.04
N ARG A 41 8.41 1.51 -5.88
CA ARG A 41 9.50 1.43 -6.86
C ARG A 41 10.48 0.38 -6.37
N ILE A 42 10.69 -0.68 -7.16
CA ILE A 42 11.65 -1.77 -6.92
C ILE A 42 12.79 -1.55 -7.91
N GLU A 43 14.02 -1.35 -7.44
CA GLU A 43 15.20 -1.19 -8.29
C GLU A 43 16.26 -2.23 -7.94
N LYS A 44 16.69 -3.02 -8.93
CA LYS A 44 17.80 -3.95 -8.74
C LYS A 44 19.10 -3.17 -8.59
N SER A 45 19.77 -3.30 -7.46
CA SER A 45 21.15 -2.80 -7.28
C SER A 45 22.16 -3.93 -7.48
N ASP A 46 23.38 -3.59 -7.92
CA ASP A 46 24.47 -4.56 -8.14
C ASP A 46 24.93 -5.27 -6.84
N MET A 47 24.48 -4.77 -5.68
CA MET A 47 24.64 -5.38 -4.36
C MET A 47 23.29 -5.84 -3.81
N GLU A 48 22.67 -6.86 -4.43
CA GLU A 48 21.62 -7.75 -3.86
C GLU A 48 20.34 -7.14 -3.24
N ALA A 49 20.20 -5.82 -3.13
CA ALA A 49 19.05 -5.18 -2.49
C ALA A 49 18.19 -4.49 -3.54
N ASP A 50 16.89 -4.79 -3.53
CA ASP A 50 15.95 -4.00 -4.30
C ASP A 50 15.61 -2.76 -3.48
N ILE A 51 15.91 -1.57 -3.99
CA ILE A 51 15.55 -0.34 -3.29
C ILE A 51 14.04 -0.18 -3.41
N LEU A 52 13.34 -0.10 -2.28
CA LEU A 52 11.89 -0.01 -2.23
C LEU A 52 11.40 1.37 -1.79
N THR A 53 11.12 2.25 -2.76
CA THR A 53 10.57 3.59 -2.45
C THR A 53 9.06 3.55 -2.52
N THR A 54 8.36 3.99 -1.46
CA THR A 54 6.91 4.17 -1.52
C THR A 54 6.52 5.64 -1.57
N CYS A 55 5.50 5.97 -2.37
CA CYS A 55 4.85 7.27 -2.35
C CYS A 55 3.33 7.11 -2.30
N ASN A 56 2.69 7.87 -1.41
CA ASN A 56 1.25 7.87 -1.24
C ASN A 56 0.60 8.77 -2.29
N CYS A 57 -0.19 8.18 -3.18
CA CYS A 57 -0.98 8.92 -4.13
C CYS A 57 -2.31 9.31 -3.47
N ARG A 58 -2.29 10.41 -2.69
CA ARG A 58 -3.48 10.93 -2.01
C ARG A 58 -4.34 11.77 -2.97
N LYS A 59 -4.86 11.15 -4.03
CA LYS A 59 -5.94 11.70 -4.85
C LYS A 59 -6.99 10.60 -4.97
N TYR A 60 -8.26 10.94 -4.86
CA TYR A 60 -9.43 10.05 -4.80
C TYR A 60 -9.79 9.55 -3.39
N VAL A 61 -10.16 10.50 -2.52
CA VAL A 61 -11.14 10.20 -1.47
C VAL A 61 -12.51 10.25 -2.16
N THR A 62 -13.02 9.11 -2.63
CA THR A 62 -14.46 9.00 -2.86
C THR A 62 -15.14 9.15 -1.49
N PRO A 63 -16.16 10.02 -1.35
CA PRO A 63 -16.85 10.17 -0.08
C PRO A 63 -17.41 8.81 0.35
N PRO A 64 -17.49 8.53 1.66
CA PRO A 64 -18.18 7.34 2.14
C PRO A 64 -19.60 7.36 1.57
N SER A 65 -19.98 6.29 0.86
CA SER A 65 -21.35 6.08 0.43
C SER A 65 -22.22 5.90 1.68
N THR A 66 -22.87 6.98 2.12
CA THR A 66 -23.92 6.88 3.13
C THR A 66 -25.12 6.21 2.48
N SER A 67 -25.31 4.90 2.68
CA SER A 67 -26.62 4.28 2.47
C SER A 67 -27.56 4.84 3.54
N LEU A 68 -28.26 5.92 3.21
CA LEU A 68 -29.34 6.43 4.03
C LEU A 68 -30.54 5.51 3.76
N HIS A 69 -30.67 4.47 4.58
CA HIS A 69 -31.89 3.67 4.62
C HIS A 69 -32.96 4.52 5.29
N THR A 70 -33.74 5.24 4.49
CA THR A 70 -35.03 5.76 4.93
C THR A 70 -35.93 4.54 5.12
N LEU A 71 -36.27 4.22 6.37
CA LEU A 71 -37.42 3.38 6.68
C LEU A 71 -38.66 4.26 6.55
N ASP A 72 -39.30 4.21 5.39
CA ASP A 72 -40.72 4.54 5.28
C ASP A 72 -41.56 3.33 5.72
#